data_AF-A0A645ATJ5-F1
#
_entry.id   AF-A0A645ATJ5-F1
#
_cell.length_a   1.000
_cell.length_b   1.000
_cell.length_c   1.000
_cell.angle_alpha   90.00
_cell.angle_beta   90.00
_cell.angle_gamma   90.00
#
_symmetry.space_group_name_H-M   'P 1'
#
loop_
_entity.id
_entity.type
_entity.pdbx_description
1 polymer ?
#
loop_
_entity_poly.entity_id
_entity_poly.type
_entity_poly.pdbx_seq_one_letter_code
_entity_poly.pdbx_strand_id
1 'polypeptide(L)'
;MDNITVYLFLYPILSPDSAEKSRNIWCAKDRVKEWEEHMLRDKVTPSASCDTAAIQRNLALGRKHKITGTPTIIFQDGTRVPGAISAQEVEKRLATVISSK
;
A
#
# COMPACT_ATOMS: atom_id res chain seq x y z
N MET A 1 -19.13 -0.35 4.81
CA MET A 1 -17.95 -1.20 5.06
C MET A 1 -17.30 -0.75 6.34
N ASP A 2 -17.63 -1.42 7.45
CA ASP A 2 -17.44 -0.83 8.78
C ASP A 2 -16.45 -1.62 9.64
N ASN A 3 -16.08 -2.84 9.21
CA ASN A 3 -15.16 -3.73 9.94
C ASN A 3 -14.18 -4.42 8.98
N ILE A 4 -13.13 -3.70 8.57
CA ILE A 4 -12.01 -4.27 7.82
C ILE A 4 -10.67 -3.80 8.42
N THR A 5 -9.64 -4.61 8.24
CA THR A 5 -8.26 -4.21 8.53
C THR A 5 -7.47 -4.17 7.22
N VAL A 6 -6.86 -3.03 6.93
CA VAL A 6 -6.02 -2.84 5.74
C VAL A 6 -4.57 -2.74 6.18
N TYR A 7 -3.73 -3.66 5.68
CA TYR A 7 -2.28 -3.56 5.82
C TYR A 7 -1.72 -2.92 4.56
N LEU A 8 -1.27 -1.67 4.69
CA LEU A 8 -0.72 -0.89 3.58
C LEU A 8 0.81 -1.00 3.55
N PHE A 9 1.35 -1.28 2.37
CA PHE A 9 2.79 -1.38 2.12
C PHE A 9 3.17 -0.39 1.02
N LEU A 10 4.13 0.49 1.30
CA LEU A 10 4.66 1.41 0.30
C LEU A 10 5.36 0.62 -0.83
N TYR A 11 4.95 0.87 -2.07
CA TYR A 11 5.48 0.24 -3.28
C TYR A 11 5.75 1.31 -4.36
N PRO A 12 6.89 2.03 -4.27
CA PRO A 12 7.15 3.22 -5.09
C PRO A 12 7.57 2.86 -6.53
N ILE A 13 6.60 2.66 -7.42
CA ILE A 13 6.87 2.27 -8.83
C ILE A 13 6.22 3.17 -9.88
N LEU A 14 5.44 4.18 -9.48
CA LEU A 14 4.59 4.93 -10.42
C LEU A 14 5.34 6.03 -11.19
N SER A 15 6.34 6.63 -10.57
CA SER A 15 7.05 7.79 -11.09
C SER A 15 8.49 7.85 -10.57
N PRO A 16 9.40 8.58 -11.24
CA PRO A 16 10.79 8.72 -10.79
C PRO A 16 10.93 9.24 -9.34
N ASP A 17 10.02 10.11 -8.91
CA ASP A 17 9.99 10.69 -7.56
C ASP A 17 9.27 9.82 -6.52
N SER A 18 8.66 8.69 -6.91
CA SER A 18 7.94 7.80 -6.00
C SER A 18 8.83 7.28 -4.86
N ALA A 19 10.12 7.02 -5.14
CA ALA A 19 11.07 6.52 -4.16
C ALA A 19 11.38 7.58 -3.09
N GLU A 20 11.52 8.84 -3.49
CA GLU A 20 11.73 9.96 -2.57
C GLU A 20 10.50 10.21 -1.72
N LYS A 21 9.31 10.30 -2.33
CA LYS A 21 8.03 10.47 -1.62
C LYS A 21 7.85 9.39 -0.56
N SER A 22 8.06 8.12 -0.94
CA SER A 22 7.92 6.99 -0.02
C SER A 22 8.96 7.01 1.09
N ARG A 23 10.22 7.40 0.81
CA ARG A 23 11.24 7.59 1.86
C ARG A 23 10.83 8.68 2.84
N ASN A 24 10.40 9.83 2.36
CA ASN A 24 10.03 10.97 3.21
C ASN A 24 8.85 10.59 4.13
N ILE A 25 7.82 9.93 3.59
CA ILE A 25 6.69 9.41 4.37
C ILE A 25 7.15 8.35 5.38
N TRP A 26 7.95 7.39 4.95
CA TRP A 26 8.42 6.29 5.82
C TRP A 26 9.33 6.78 6.94
N CYS A 27 10.12 7.81 6.70
CA CYS A 27 11.05 8.38 7.67
C CYS A 27 10.43 9.49 8.51
N ALA A 28 9.17 9.84 8.29
CA ALA A 28 8.45 10.76 9.14
C ALA A 28 8.31 10.22 10.56
N LYS A 29 8.24 11.14 11.52
CA LYS A 29 7.94 10.82 12.92
C LYS A 29 6.59 10.13 13.08
N ASP A 30 5.60 10.58 12.30
CA ASP A 30 4.28 9.97 12.20
C ASP A 30 4.00 9.59 10.74
N ARG A 31 4.32 8.33 10.40
CA ARG A 31 4.25 7.79 9.04
C ARG A 31 2.81 7.75 8.51
N VAL A 32 1.86 7.44 9.39
CA VAL A 32 0.45 7.30 9.02
C VAL A 32 -0.10 8.67 8.68
N LYS A 33 0.12 9.66 9.56
CA LYS A 33 -0.33 11.02 9.33
C LYS A 33 0.28 11.62 8.06
N GLU A 34 1.59 11.51 7.85
CA GLU A 34 2.21 12.08 6.64
C GLU A 34 1.75 11.39 5.36
N TRP A 35 1.48 10.07 5.40
CA TRP A 35 0.87 9.37 4.28
C TRP A 35 -0.56 9.88 4.00
N GLU A 36 -1.41 10.00 5.01
CA GLU A 36 -2.78 10.51 4.86
C GLU A 36 -2.82 11.94 4.35
N GLU A 37 -1.97 12.82 4.89
CA GLU A 37 -1.88 14.21 4.44
C GLU A 37 -1.38 14.31 2.99
N HIS A 38 -0.44 13.45 2.60
CA HIS A 38 0.01 13.37 1.22
C HIS A 38 -1.11 12.91 0.28
N MET A 39 -1.82 11.83 0.64
CA MET A 39 -2.81 11.19 -0.22
C MET A 39 -4.15 11.93 -0.28
N LEU A 40 -4.58 12.58 0.81
CA LEU A 40 -5.92 13.17 0.93
C LEU A 40 -5.92 14.70 0.82
N ARG A 41 -4.77 15.34 0.98
CA ARG A 41 -4.65 16.81 1.02
C ARG A 41 -3.57 17.37 0.10
N ASP A 42 -2.95 16.52 -0.71
CA ASP A 42 -1.83 16.86 -1.59
C ASP A 42 -0.68 17.58 -0.87
N LYS A 43 -0.52 17.31 0.44
CA LYS A 43 0.55 17.94 1.22
C LYS A 43 1.90 17.37 0.80
N VAL A 44 2.85 18.25 0.52
CA VAL A 44 4.24 17.85 0.28
C VAL A 44 4.85 17.37 1.59
N THR A 45 5.26 16.11 1.62
CA THR A 45 5.94 15.52 2.78
C THR A 45 7.34 16.12 2.91
N PRO A 46 7.73 16.65 4.09
CA PRO A 46 9.07 17.17 4.33
C PRO A 46 10.15 16.11 4.04
N SER A 47 11.30 16.56 3.55
CA SER A 47 12.42 15.65 3.30
C SER A 47 12.88 14.99 4.60
N ALA A 48 13.03 13.67 4.59
CA ALA A 48 13.46 12.88 5.74
C ALA A 48 14.32 11.69 5.29
N SER A 49 15.19 11.23 6.20
CA SER A 49 16.07 10.09 5.96
C SER A 49 16.17 9.20 7.20
N CYS A 50 16.19 7.89 6.97
CA CYS A 50 16.22 6.82 7.96
C CYS A 50 16.50 5.49 7.25
N ASP A 51 16.50 4.37 7.99
CA ASP A 51 16.55 3.03 7.37
C ASP A 51 15.26 2.75 6.56
N THR A 52 15.44 2.46 5.27
CA THR A 52 14.38 2.15 4.31
C THR A 52 14.41 0.70 3.84
N ALA A 53 15.14 -0.20 4.52
CA ALA A 53 15.20 -1.62 4.17
C ALA A 53 13.81 -2.27 4.03
N ALA A 54 12.82 -1.82 4.80
CA ALA A 54 11.43 -2.27 4.67
C ALA A 54 10.83 -1.97 3.29
N ILE A 55 11.06 -0.77 2.74
CA ILE A 55 10.58 -0.41 1.39
C ILE A 55 11.27 -1.29 0.33
N GLN A 56 12.57 -1.54 0.50
CA GLN A 56 13.32 -2.42 -0.41
C GLN A 56 12.79 -3.86 -0.38
N ARG A 57 12.43 -4.38 0.81
CA ARG A 57 11.77 -5.69 0.93
C ARG A 57 10.41 -5.72 0.23
N ASN A 58 9.60 -4.66 0.35
CA ASN A 58 8.33 -4.56 -0.37
C ASN A 58 8.55 -4.56 -1.89
N LEU A 59 9.54 -3.80 -2.38
CA LEU A 59 9.92 -3.77 -3.79
C LEU A 59 10.34 -5.16 -4.30
N ALA A 60 11.19 -5.86 -3.55
CA ALA A 60 11.62 -7.22 -3.89
C ALA A 60 10.45 -8.21 -3.91
N LEU A 61 9.55 -8.13 -2.93
CA LEU A 61 8.35 -8.95 -2.89
C LEU A 61 7.44 -8.68 -4.10
N GLY A 62 7.16 -7.42 -4.40
CA GLY A 62 6.32 -7.07 -5.56
C GLY A 62 6.94 -7.53 -6.88
N ARG A 63 8.27 -7.41 -7.06
CA ARG A 63 8.97 -7.97 -8.24
C ARG A 63 8.81 -9.49 -8.33
N LYS A 64 9.02 -10.22 -7.23
CA LYS A 64 8.85 -11.68 -7.17
C LYS A 64 7.44 -12.10 -7.59
N HIS A 65 6.43 -11.33 -7.18
CA HIS A 65 5.02 -11.58 -7.49
C HIS A 65 4.52 -10.83 -8.73
N LYS A 66 5.39 -10.23 -9.54
CA LYS A 66 5.03 -9.49 -10.78
C LYS A 66 3.95 -8.43 -10.55
N ILE A 67 4.06 -7.66 -9.46
CA ILE A 67 3.20 -6.50 -9.18
C ILE A 67 3.71 -5.32 -10.01
N THR A 68 2.94 -4.92 -11.02
CA THR A 68 3.30 -3.87 -11.99
C THR A 68 2.45 -2.61 -11.86
N GLY A 69 1.49 -2.58 -10.94
CA GLY A 69 0.62 -1.44 -10.73
C GLY A 69 0.13 -1.34 -9.29
N THR A 70 -0.22 -0.13 -8.88
CA THR A 70 -0.79 0.17 -7.57
C THR A 70 -2.13 0.92 -7.71
N PRO A 71 -3.13 0.63 -6.86
CA PRO A 71 -3.10 -0.39 -5.82
C PRO A 71 -3.12 -1.82 -6.40
N THR A 72 -2.55 -2.76 -5.66
CA THR A 72 -2.76 -4.20 -5.86
C THR A 72 -3.16 -4.76 -4.49
N ILE A 73 -4.31 -5.42 -4.44
CA ILE A 73 -4.88 -5.97 -3.20
C ILE A 73 -4.59 -7.46 -3.16
N ILE A 74 -4.14 -7.94 -2.00
CA ILE A 74 -3.93 -9.37 -1.73
C ILE A 74 -4.82 -9.73 -0.54
N PHE A 75 -5.72 -10.69 -0.75
CA PHE A 75 -6.61 -11.20 0.29
C PHE A 75 -5.92 -12.32 1.09
N GLN A 76 -6.50 -12.69 2.23
CA GLN A 76 -5.89 -13.65 3.18
C GLN A 76 -5.71 -15.06 2.59
N ASP A 77 -6.54 -15.44 1.61
CA ASP A 77 -6.41 -16.70 0.85
C ASP A 77 -5.32 -16.65 -0.23
N GLY A 78 -4.64 -15.51 -0.38
CA GLY A 78 -3.64 -15.26 -1.43
C GLY A 78 -4.22 -14.77 -2.76
N THR A 79 -5.54 -14.63 -2.87
CA THR A 79 -6.17 -14.09 -4.08
C THR A 79 -5.69 -12.65 -4.31
N ARG A 80 -5.21 -12.39 -5.53
CA ARG A 80 -4.66 -11.10 -5.95
C ARG A 80 -5.62 -10.37 -6.88
N VAL A 81 -5.90 -9.12 -6.56
CA VAL A 81 -6.66 -8.20 -7.42
C VAL A 81 -5.76 -7.03 -7.83
N PRO A 82 -5.35 -6.94 -9.10
CA PRO A 82 -4.66 -5.76 -9.61
C PRO A 82 -5.65 -4.61 -9.82
N GLY A 83 -5.25 -3.40 -9.41
CA GLY A 83 -6.06 -2.19 -9.57
C GLY A 83 -7.04 -1.95 -8.42
N ALA A 84 -7.67 -0.77 -8.47
CA ALA A 84 -8.70 -0.39 -7.51
C ALA A 84 -10.02 -1.11 -7.82
N ILE A 85 -10.75 -1.49 -6.78
CA ILE A 85 -12.09 -2.09 -6.85
C ILE A 85 -13.03 -1.35 -5.89
N SER A 86 -14.34 -1.49 -6.13
CA SER A 86 -15.35 -0.87 -5.27
C SER A 86 -15.37 -1.50 -3.88
N ALA A 87 -15.86 -0.77 -2.89
CA ALA A 87 -16.06 -1.28 -1.54
C ALA A 87 -16.95 -2.54 -1.52
N GLN A 88 -17.99 -2.57 -2.36
CA GLN A 88 -18.88 -3.73 -2.51
C GLN A 88 -18.13 -4.99 -2.98
N GLU A 89 -17.19 -4.83 -3.92
CA GLU A 89 -16.38 -5.96 -4.40
C GLU A 89 -15.36 -6.42 -3.35
N VAL A 90 -14.80 -5.50 -2.56
CA VAL A 90 -13.96 -5.84 -1.40
C VAL A 90 -14.75 -6.66 -0.39
N GLU A 91 -15.93 -6.19 0.02
CA GLU A 91 -16.81 -6.89 0.98
C GLU A 91 -17.19 -8.29 0.48
N LYS A 92 -17.59 -8.40 -0.79
CA LYS A 92 -17.90 -9.69 -1.42
C LYS A 92 -16.73 -10.66 -1.35
N ARG A 93 -15.52 -10.22 -1.68
CA ARG A 93 -14.32 -11.06 -1.63
C ARG A 93 -13.95 -11.47 -0.21
N LEU A 94 -14.04 -10.56 0.75
CA LEU A 94 -13.81 -10.87 2.16
C LEU A 94 -14.77 -11.94 2.66
N ALA A 95 -16.06 -11.84 2.33
CA ALA A 95 -17.07 -12.83 2.70
C ALA A 95 -16.75 -14.23 2.13
N THR A 96 -16.30 -14.29 0.87
CA THR A 96 -15.85 -15.55 0.23
C THR A 96 -14.66 -16.17 0.95
N VAL A 97 -13.64 -15.36 1.27
CA VAL A 97 -12.42 -15.82 1.96
C VAL A 97 -12.73 -16.35 3.36
N ILE A 98 -13.63 -15.71 4.09
CA ILE A 98 -14.05 -16.15 5.43
C ILE A 98 -14.83 -17.47 5.36
N SER A 99 -15.71 -17.62 4.37
CA SER A 99 -16.58 -18.80 4.22
C SER A 99 -15.86 -20.04 3.67
N SER A 100 -14.66 -19.86 3.10
CA SER A 100 -13.86 -20.94 2.51
C SER A 100 -12.94 -21.62 3.53
N LYS A 101 -13.13 -21.34 4.82
CA LYS A 101 -12.36 -21.85 5.96
C LYS A 101 -13.24 -22.75 6.83
#